data_AF-A0A2E6NR21-F1
#
_entry.id   AF-A0A2E6NR21-F1
#
_cell.length_a   1.000
_cell.length_b   1.000
_cell.length_c   1.000
_cell.angle_alpha   90.00
_cell.angle_beta   90.00
_cell.angle_gamma   90.00
#
_symmetry.space_group_name_H-M   'P 1'
#
loop_
_entity.id
_entity.type
_entity.pdbx_description
1 polymer ?
#
loop_
_entity_poly.entity_id
_entity_poly.type
_entity_poly.pdbx_seq_one_letter_code
_entity_poly.pdbx_strand_id
1 'polypeptide(L)'
;MLERLDTHLEDLRAIGVSPDDSGEGGRFSDTDWQVLFKGEVKRKAVLRELSAPFESFAGKLEQLLPSLPQEERALFEEAYREQGASLAAAIDERFATLGEFESVSEIPRRFKTLENNLRALKKDSVRTDDFLLGGWGEDLEKPIRELEEFNQSLDSRREKVSASELTIEKLEEVGSDSEIEAHLLGSLRGLDEIVEGMQATEEARIMVISYLEQFYTHLKVAIIFGLLLTFPFVLYEAWKFVGAGLYKSEQRYVLT
;
A
#
# COMPACT_ATOMS: atom_id res chain seq x y z
N MET A 1 -5.89 -3.28 -16.68
CA MET A 1 -5.42 -2.95 -15.32
C MET A 1 -5.20 -1.45 -15.18
N LEU A 2 -4.35 -0.82 -16.01
CA LEU A 2 -4.14 0.65 -15.99
C LEU A 2 -5.43 1.48 -16.09
N GLU A 3 -6.32 1.17 -17.03
CA GLU A 3 -7.60 1.90 -17.16
C GLU A 3 -8.49 1.78 -15.90
N ARG A 4 -8.51 0.59 -15.28
CA ARG A 4 -9.22 0.37 -14.00
C ARG A 4 -8.56 1.16 -12.87
N LEU A 5 -7.23 1.18 -12.82
CA LEU A 5 -6.46 1.94 -11.85
C LEU A 5 -6.76 3.44 -11.96
N ASP A 6 -6.71 3.98 -13.18
CA ASP A 6 -7.01 5.38 -13.48
C ASP A 6 -8.44 5.74 -13.04
N THR A 7 -9.42 4.89 -13.35
CA THR A 7 -10.83 5.10 -12.94
C THR A 7 -10.98 5.16 -11.41
N HIS A 8 -10.30 4.28 -10.68
CA HIS A 8 -10.33 4.28 -9.21
C HIS A 8 -9.60 5.49 -8.60
N LEU A 9 -8.52 5.95 -9.24
CA LEU A 9 -7.80 7.15 -8.80
C LEU A 9 -8.56 8.44 -9.10
N GLU A 10 -9.29 8.51 -10.22
CA GLU A 10 -10.19 9.62 -10.51
C GLU A 10 -11.33 9.72 -9.48
N ASP A 11 -11.91 8.59 -9.07
CA ASP A 11 -12.91 8.55 -7.99
C ASP A 11 -12.33 9.03 -6.65
N LEU A 12 -11.13 8.56 -6.29
CA LEU A 12 -10.40 9.06 -5.11
C LEU A 12 -10.11 10.56 -5.16
N ARG A 13 -9.73 11.07 -6.34
CA ARG A 13 -9.52 12.50 -6.53
C ARG A 13 -10.82 13.28 -6.32
N ALA A 14 -11.94 12.80 -6.84
CA ALA A 14 -13.25 13.42 -6.63
C ALA A 14 -13.64 13.50 -5.15
N ILE A 15 -13.17 12.55 -4.34
CA ILE A 15 -13.39 12.51 -2.88
C ILE A 15 -12.40 13.40 -2.12
N GLY A 16 -11.15 13.47 -2.58
CA GLY A 16 -10.09 14.26 -1.96
C GLY A 16 -10.25 15.78 -2.13
N VAL A 17 -10.94 16.22 -3.18
CA VAL A 17 -11.18 17.64 -3.48
C VAL A 17 -12.02 18.33 -2.39
N SER A 18 -11.56 19.50 -1.97
CA SER A 18 -12.02 20.28 -0.81
C SER A 18 -13.39 20.95 -1.03
N PRO A 19 -14.26 21.02 0.00
CA PRO A 19 -15.45 21.88 -0.04
C PRO A 19 -15.14 23.39 -0.10
N ASP A 20 -13.90 23.80 0.21
CA ASP A 20 -13.51 25.22 0.31
C ASP A 20 -12.78 25.76 -0.94
N ASP A 21 -12.33 24.88 -1.86
CA ASP A 21 -11.63 25.31 -3.09
C ASP A 21 -12.53 25.42 -4.33
N SER A 22 -13.70 24.77 -4.34
CA SER A 22 -14.54 24.69 -5.54
C SER A 22 -15.87 25.43 -5.45
N GLY A 23 -16.32 25.87 -4.26
CA GLY A 23 -17.66 26.45 -4.08
C GLY A 23 -18.81 25.47 -4.39
N GLU A 24 -18.50 24.23 -4.74
CA GLU A 24 -19.42 23.10 -4.88
C GLU A 24 -19.18 22.19 -3.68
N GLY A 25 -20.23 21.95 -2.90
CA GLY A 25 -20.16 21.16 -1.67
C GLY A 25 -19.43 19.84 -1.91
N GLY A 26 -18.27 19.68 -1.26
CA GLY A 26 -17.56 18.40 -1.23
C GLY A 26 -18.51 17.29 -0.79
N ARG A 27 -18.36 16.11 -1.38
CA ARG A 27 -19.28 14.97 -1.19
C ARG A 27 -19.42 14.55 0.29
N PHE A 28 -18.41 14.86 1.11
CA PHE A 28 -18.37 14.56 2.54
C PHE A 28 -18.14 15.84 3.36
N SER A 29 -18.83 15.92 4.50
CA SER A 29 -18.77 17.04 5.44
C SER A 29 -17.50 17.00 6.29
N ASP A 30 -17.16 18.12 6.93
CA ASP A 30 -16.03 18.19 7.88
C ASP A 30 -16.21 17.20 9.05
N THR A 31 -17.45 16.95 9.48
CA THR A 31 -17.80 15.98 10.51
C THR A 31 -17.42 14.55 10.11
N ASP A 32 -17.59 14.18 8.85
CA ASP A 32 -17.25 12.82 8.36
C ASP A 32 -15.75 12.55 8.46
N TRP A 33 -14.94 13.56 8.16
CA TRP A 33 -13.49 13.52 8.33
C TRP A 33 -13.06 13.49 9.80
N GLN A 34 -13.80 14.18 10.67
CA GLN A 34 -13.56 14.12 12.12
C GLN A 34 -13.86 12.73 12.69
N VAL A 35 -14.92 12.06 12.23
CA VAL A 35 -15.24 10.68 12.62
C VAL A 35 -14.15 9.72 12.16
N LEU A 36 -13.66 9.87 10.92
CA LEU A 36 -12.57 9.05 10.38
C LEU A 36 -11.29 9.11 11.25
N PHE A 37 -10.93 10.30 11.74
CA PHE A 37 -9.74 10.52 12.57
C PHE A 37 -10.03 10.57 14.08
N LYS A 38 -11.22 10.12 14.51
CA LYS A 38 -11.67 10.17 15.91
C LYS A 38 -10.65 9.55 16.88
N GLY A 39 -10.05 8.41 16.53
CA GLY A 39 -9.02 7.75 17.33
C GLY A 39 -7.77 8.61 17.55
N GLU A 40 -7.37 9.41 16.57
CA GLU A 40 -6.22 10.33 16.69
C GLU A 40 -6.54 11.54 17.57
N VAL A 41 -7.75 12.11 17.40
CA VAL A 41 -8.22 13.24 18.22
C VAL A 41 -8.32 12.82 19.68
N LYS A 42 -8.91 11.65 19.95
CA LYS A 42 -8.98 11.07 21.30
C LYS A 42 -7.59 10.86 21.89
N ARG A 43 -6.65 10.30 21.12
CA ARG A 43 -5.26 10.09 21.57
C ARG A 43 -4.58 11.40 21.95
N LYS A 44 -4.63 12.43 21.08
CA LYS A 44 -4.03 13.74 21.39
C LYS A 44 -4.68 14.40 22.60
N ALA A 45 -6.00 14.28 22.75
CA ALA A 45 -6.72 14.79 23.91
C ALA A 45 -6.24 14.12 25.20
N VAL A 46 -6.11 12.78 25.21
CA VAL A 46 -5.59 12.03 26.37
C VAL A 46 -4.15 12.42 26.69
N LEU A 47 -3.27 12.54 25.69
CA LEU A 47 -1.89 12.97 25.92
C LEU A 47 -1.82 14.37 26.53
N ARG A 48 -2.67 15.29 26.08
CA ARG A 48 -2.80 16.63 26.64
C ARG A 48 -3.32 16.62 28.07
N GLU A 49 -4.32 15.79 28.36
CA GLU A 49 -4.84 15.61 29.72
C GLU A 49 -3.79 15.04 30.67
N LEU A 50 -2.92 14.15 30.19
CA LEU A 50 -1.84 13.58 30.98
C LEU A 50 -0.70 14.58 31.25
N SER A 51 -0.43 15.50 30.31
CA SER A 51 0.59 16.54 30.51
C SER A 51 0.08 17.75 31.30
N ALA A 52 -1.24 18.02 31.31
CA ALA A 52 -1.84 19.19 31.96
C ALA A 52 -1.54 19.33 33.47
N PRO A 53 -1.50 18.26 34.29
CA PRO A 53 -1.11 18.36 35.70
C PRO A 53 0.32 18.87 35.91
N PHE A 54 1.25 18.47 35.04
CA PHE A 54 2.65 18.90 35.10
C PHE A 54 2.78 20.38 34.76
N GLU A 55 2.07 20.84 33.74
CA GLU A 55 2.00 22.27 33.36
C GLU A 55 1.35 23.12 34.46
N SER A 56 0.25 22.64 35.04
CA SER A 56 -0.46 23.30 36.15
C SER A 56 0.39 23.41 37.41
N PHE A 57 1.19 22.39 37.70
CA PHE A 57 2.12 22.41 38.84
C PHE A 57 3.28 23.36 38.61
N ALA A 58 3.93 23.29 37.43
CA ALA A 58 5.02 24.20 37.06
C ALA A 58 4.56 25.67 37.10
N GLY A 59 3.36 25.97 36.58
CA GLY A 59 2.80 27.33 36.63
C GLY A 59 2.40 27.83 38.04
N LYS A 60 2.24 26.92 39.02
CA LYS A 60 1.91 27.26 40.41
C LYS A 60 3.13 27.21 41.34
N LEU A 61 4.32 26.92 40.82
CA LEU A 61 5.51 26.70 41.62
C LEU A 61 5.86 27.91 42.48
N GLU A 62 5.68 29.12 41.96
CA GLU A 62 5.90 30.38 42.69
C GLU A 62 4.99 30.54 43.91
N GLN A 63 3.73 30.10 43.82
CA GLN A 63 2.80 30.14 44.96
C GLN A 63 3.09 29.04 45.99
N LEU A 64 3.54 27.86 45.54
CA LEU A 64 3.77 26.70 46.40
C LEU A 64 5.12 26.77 47.14
N LEU A 65 6.15 27.35 46.51
CA LEU A 65 7.52 27.43 47.02
C LEU A 65 8.12 28.84 46.84
N PRO A 66 7.64 29.84 47.59
CA PRO A 66 8.10 31.23 47.45
C PRO A 66 9.55 31.45 47.93
N SER A 67 10.12 30.52 48.70
CA SER A 67 11.47 30.60 49.26
C SER A 67 12.59 30.22 48.27
N LEU A 68 12.24 29.75 47.08
CA LEU A 68 13.22 29.25 46.10
C LEU A 68 13.79 30.43 45.26
N PRO A 69 15.10 30.50 44.97
CA PRO A 69 15.68 31.49 44.07
C PRO A 69 15.09 31.43 42.65
N GLN A 70 15.00 32.57 41.95
CA GLN A 70 14.33 32.64 40.63
C GLN A 70 15.00 31.77 39.55
N GLU A 71 16.34 31.68 39.56
CA GLU A 71 17.09 30.84 38.62
C GLU A 71 16.83 29.34 38.85
N GLU A 72 16.81 28.90 40.12
CA GLU A 72 16.52 27.51 40.47
C GLU A 72 15.06 27.14 40.19
N ARG A 73 14.13 28.10 40.31
CA ARG A 73 12.72 27.91 39.94
C ARG A 73 12.56 27.67 38.45
N ALA A 74 13.18 28.51 37.62
CA ALA A 74 13.09 28.36 36.17
C ALA A 74 13.63 27.00 35.70
N LEU A 75 14.79 26.59 36.25
CA LEU A 75 15.36 25.27 35.99
C LEU A 75 14.44 24.13 36.44
N PHE A 76 13.81 24.26 37.60
CA PHE A 76 12.87 23.26 38.10
C PHE A 76 11.61 23.18 37.24
N GLU A 77 11.01 24.32 36.87
CA GLU A 77 9.84 24.38 36.00
C GLU A 77 10.11 23.74 34.64
N GLU A 78 11.28 24.02 34.04
CA GLU A 78 11.70 23.44 32.78
C GLU A 78 11.89 21.92 32.89
N ALA A 79 12.63 21.44 33.90
CA ALA A 79 12.84 20.01 34.12
C ALA A 79 11.53 19.26 34.42
N TYR A 80 10.58 19.90 35.12
CA TYR A 80 9.30 19.29 35.44
C TYR A 80 8.36 19.22 34.23
N ARG A 81 8.38 20.24 33.36
CA ARG A 81 7.71 20.20 32.06
C ARG A 81 8.31 19.13 31.15
N GLU A 82 9.63 19.02 31.11
CA GLU A 82 10.34 18.01 30.33
C GLU A 82 9.96 16.59 30.79
N GLN A 83 9.84 16.34 32.11
CA GLN A 83 9.35 15.07 32.61
C GLN A 83 7.89 14.79 32.23
N GLY A 84 7.01 15.79 32.30
CA GLY A 84 5.62 15.65 31.85
C GLY A 84 5.53 15.29 30.37
N ALA A 85 6.33 15.95 29.54
CA ALA A 85 6.44 15.66 28.11
C ALA A 85 7.01 14.26 27.84
N SER A 86 8.06 13.86 28.56
CA SER A 86 8.65 12.52 28.45
C SER A 86 7.68 11.42 28.87
N LEU A 87 6.88 11.65 29.91
CA LEU A 87 5.86 10.70 30.35
C LEU A 87 4.75 10.56 29.30
N ALA A 88 4.24 11.69 28.78
CA ALA A 88 3.28 11.67 27.70
C ALA A 88 3.82 10.92 26.47
N ALA A 89 5.09 11.12 26.09
CA ALA A 89 5.73 10.43 24.98
C ALA A 89 5.89 8.91 25.23
N ALA A 90 6.33 8.49 26.42
CA ALA A 90 6.46 7.08 26.76
C ALA A 90 5.11 6.35 26.80
N ILE A 91 4.07 7.07 27.20
CA ILE A 91 2.69 6.60 27.22
C ILE A 91 2.14 6.51 25.79
N ASP A 92 2.39 7.49 24.92
CA ASP A 92 2.02 7.45 23.50
C ASP A 92 2.63 6.22 22.79
N GLU A 93 3.92 5.96 23.02
CA GLU A 93 4.62 4.81 22.45
C GLU A 93 4.00 3.47 22.89
N ARG A 94 3.67 3.33 24.18
CA ARG A 94 3.00 2.11 24.68
C ARG A 94 1.57 2.00 24.16
N PHE A 95 0.82 3.09 24.09
CA PHE A 95 -0.55 3.08 23.58
C PHE A 95 -0.63 2.81 22.08
N ALA A 96 0.38 3.16 21.30
CA ALA A 96 0.49 2.74 19.90
C ALA A 96 0.55 1.20 19.75
N THR A 97 1.00 0.48 20.78
CA THR A 97 1.17 -0.98 20.75
C THR A 97 0.01 -1.79 21.36
N LEU A 98 -0.76 -1.20 22.28
CA LEU A 98 -1.71 -1.94 23.13
C LEU A 98 -3.16 -1.98 22.60
N GLY A 99 -3.53 -1.15 21.62
CA GLY A 99 -4.86 -1.21 21.00
C GLY A 99 -6.04 -0.91 21.95
N GLU A 100 -5.78 -0.30 23.12
CA GLU A 100 -6.79 -0.03 24.17
C GLU A 100 -7.75 1.14 23.85
N PHE A 101 -7.55 1.85 22.73
CA PHE A 101 -8.43 2.92 22.23
C PHE A 101 -8.99 2.57 20.83
N GLU A 102 -10.08 3.24 20.42
CA GLU A 102 -10.58 3.21 19.02
C GLU A 102 -9.39 3.26 18.06
N SER A 103 -9.27 2.25 17.19
CA SER A 103 -8.11 2.10 16.31
C SER A 103 -7.96 3.34 15.44
N VAL A 104 -6.76 3.92 15.42
CA VAL A 104 -6.41 4.96 14.44
C VAL A 104 -6.72 4.41 13.05
N SER A 105 -7.36 5.22 12.22
CA SER A 105 -7.71 4.81 10.86
C SER A 105 -6.47 4.25 10.15
N GLU A 106 -6.52 2.97 9.76
CA GLU A 106 -5.43 2.34 9.00
C GLU A 106 -5.40 2.82 7.54
N ILE A 107 -6.45 3.53 7.11
CA ILE A 107 -6.68 3.93 5.71
C ILE A 107 -5.51 4.75 5.14
N PRO A 108 -5.02 5.84 5.78
CA PRO A 108 -3.88 6.60 5.26
C PRO A 108 -2.62 5.76 5.13
N ARG A 109 -2.38 4.85 6.09
CA ARG A 109 -1.22 3.95 6.06
C ARG A 109 -1.31 2.97 4.89
N ARG A 110 -2.49 2.41 4.62
CA ARG A 110 -2.72 1.49 3.49
C ARG A 110 -2.54 2.18 2.14
N PHE A 111 -3.04 3.41 1.98
CA PHE A 111 -2.78 4.19 0.76
C PHE A 111 -1.29 4.49 0.56
N LYS A 112 -0.54 4.74 1.64
CA LYS A 112 0.91 4.89 1.55
C LYS A 112 1.62 3.60 1.14
N THR A 113 1.15 2.45 1.63
CA THR A 113 1.66 1.14 1.21
C THR A 113 1.39 0.89 -0.28
N LEU A 114 0.19 1.21 -0.77
CA LEU A 114 -0.16 1.12 -2.19
C LEU A 114 0.76 1.99 -3.06
N GLU A 115 1.01 3.23 -2.65
CA GLU A 115 1.94 4.13 -3.34
C GLU A 115 3.35 3.51 -3.44
N ASN A 116 3.85 2.95 -2.34
CA ASN A 116 5.16 2.29 -2.33
C ASN A 116 5.19 1.05 -3.24
N ASN A 117 4.13 0.26 -3.27
CA ASN A 117 4.01 -0.92 -4.13
C ASN A 117 4.02 -0.51 -5.63
N LEU A 118 3.29 0.55 -5.99
CA LEU A 118 3.30 1.09 -7.35
C LEU A 118 4.69 1.64 -7.74
N ARG A 119 5.38 2.33 -6.82
CA ARG A 119 6.76 2.79 -7.05
C ARG A 119 7.74 1.62 -7.21
N ALA A 120 7.54 0.52 -6.49
CA ALA A 120 8.34 -0.70 -6.65
C ALA A 120 8.12 -1.32 -8.04
N LEU A 121 6.86 -1.46 -8.48
CA LEU A 121 6.51 -1.91 -9.83
C LEU A 121 7.12 -1.03 -10.93
N LYS A 122 7.08 0.30 -10.76
CA LYS A 122 7.74 1.24 -11.69
C LYS A 122 9.27 1.05 -11.73
N LYS A 123 9.90 0.77 -10.58
CA LYS A 123 11.35 0.59 -10.51
C LYS A 123 11.81 -0.72 -11.17
N ASP A 124 11.07 -1.80 -10.98
CA ASP A 124 11.42 -3.12 -11.51
C ASP A 124 11.17 -3.23 -13.03
N SER A 125 10.25 -2.44 -13.56
CA SER A 125 9.93 -2.37 -14.99
C SER A 125 10.97 -1.65 -15.87
N VAL A 126 11.97 -0.95 -15.30
CA VAL A 126 13.07 -0.27 -16.04
C VAL A 126 13.89 -1.22 -16.94
N ARG A 127 13.73 -2.54 -16.79
CA ARG A 127 14.46 -3.55 -17.57
C ARG A 127 13.81 -3.95 -18.90
N THR A 128 12.53 -3.66 -19.14
CA THR A 128 11.81 -4.05 -20.37
C THR A 128 10.63 -3.12 -20.64
N ASP A 129 10.62 -2.45 -21.80
CA ASP A 129 9.57 -1.50 -22.19
C ASP A 129 8.31 -2.20 -22.78
N ASP A 130 8.28 -3.53 -22.78
CA ASP A 130 7.25 -4.32 -23.45
C ASP A 130 6.06 -4.57 -22.51
N PHE A 131 4.99 -3.82 -22.72
CA PHE A 131 3.74 -3.88 -21.96
C PHE A 131 3.14 -5.31 -21.91
N LEU A 132 3.29 -6.10 -22.98
CA LEU A 132 2.79 -7.48 -23.05
C LEU A 132 3.54 -8.45 -22.12
N LEU A 133 4.68 -8.04 -21.59
CA LEU A 133 5.54 -8.82 -20.68
C LEU A 133 5.65 -8.18 -19.29
N GLY A 134 4.71 -7.30 -18.92
CA GLY A 134 4.64 -6.70 -17.58
C GLY A 134 5.49 -5.44 -17.39
N GLY A 135 5.88 -4.76 -18.47
CA GLY A 135 6.52 -3.44 -18.38
C GLY A 135 5.50 -2.34 -18.05
N TRP A 136 5.45 -1.90 -16.79
CA TRP A 136 4.53 -0.83 -16.32
C TRP A 136 5.19 0.57 -16.20
N GLY A 137 6.46 0.72 -16.62
CA GLY A 137 7.37 1.81 -16.23
C GLY A 137 6.84 3.24 -16.34
N GLU A 138 6.65 3.75 -17.56
CA GLU A 138 6.19 5.12 -17.77
C GLU A 138 4.68 5.28 -17.46
N ASP A 139 3.90 4.23 -17.71
CA ASP A 139 2.44 4.27 -17.55
C ASP A 139 2.00 4.43 -16.09
N LEU A 140 2.84 4.02 -15.12
CA LEU A 140 2.58 4.20 -13.69
C LEU A 140 2.91 5.60 -13.17
N GLU A 141 3.56 6.46 -13.95
CA GLU A 141 3.94 7.79 -13.47
C GLU A 141 2.75 8.68 -13.16
N LYS A 142 1.72 8.67 -14.01
CA LYS A 142 0.47 9.41 -13.76
C LYS A 142 -0.26 8.84 -12.53
N PRO A 143 -0.56 7.53 -12.43
CA PRO A 143 -1.18 6.93 -11.25
C PRO A 143 -0.47 7.19 -9.93
N ILE A 144 0.87 7.09 -9.90
CA ILE A 144 1.67 7.33 -8.69
C ILE A 144 1.53 8.79 -8.23
N ARG A 145 1.57 9.75 -9.18
CA ARG A 145 1.42 11.17 -8.87
C ARG A 145 0.04 11.49 -8.31
N GLU A 146 -1.01 10.94 -8.91
CA GLU A 146 -2.39 11.17 -8.44
C GLU A 146 -2.62 10.59 -7.04
N LEU A 147 -2.08 9.40 -6.76
CA LEU A 147 -2.14 8.80 -5.43
C LEU A 147 -1.31 9.60 -4.41
N GLU A 148 -0.16 10.14 -4.82
CA GLU A 148 0.66 11.02 -3.98
C GLU A 148 -0.07 12.32 -3.62
N GLU A 149 -0.72 12.97 -4.59
CA GLU A 149 -1.56 14.16 -4.36
C GLU A 149 -2.69 13.86 -3.37
N PHE A 150 -3.35 12.71 -3.54
CA PHE A 150 -4.40 12.27 -2.63
C PHE A 150 -3.86 12.03 -1.21
N ASN A 151 -2.71 11.34 -1.08
CA ASN A 151 -2.07 11.11 0.23
C ASN A 151 -1.71 12.42 0.94
N GLN A 152 -1.16 13.40 0.22
CA GLN A 152 -0.88 14.73 0.78
C GLN A 152 -2.15 15.44 1.26
N SER A 153 -3.27 15.28 0.54
CA SER A 153 -4.57 15.82 0.94
C SER A 153 -5.09 15.16 2.23
N LEU A 154 -4.92 13.84 2.38
CA LEU A 154 -5.29 13.12 3.60
C LEU A 154 -4.44 13.55 4.80
N ASP A 155 -3.13 13.68 4.62
CA ASP A 155 -2.21 14.14 5.67
C ASP A 155 -2.56 15.56 6.12
N SER A 156 -2.85 16.46 5.18
CA SER A 156 -3.26 17.84 5.49
C SER A 156 -4.59 17.88 6.27
N ARG A 157 -5.55 17.02 5.93
CA ARG A 157 -6.84 16.91 6.65
C ARG A 157 -6.66 16.32 8.03
N ARG A 158 -5.83 15.28 8.15
CA ARG A 158 -5.44 14.69 9.43
C ARG A 158 -4.89 15.77 10.35
N GLU A 159 -3.97 16.59 9.88
CA GLU A 159 -3.39 17.69 10.66
C GLU A 159 -4.44 18.71 11.09
N LYS A 160 -5.34 19.13 10.20
CA LYS A 160 -6.45 20.05 10.51
C LYS A 160 -7.37 19.49 11.59
N VAL A 161 -7.85 18.26 11.42
CA VAL A 161 -8.75 17.60 12.39
C VAL A 161 -8.06 17.42 13.74
N SER A 162 -6.76 17.09 13.72
CA SER A 162 -5.96 16.91 14.92
C SER A 162 -5.62 18.22 15.64
N ALA A 163 -5.72 19.37 14.95
CA ALA A 163 -5.58 20.71 15.52
C ALA A 163 -6.92 21.27 16.03
N SER A 164 -8.05 20.82 15.51
CA SER A 164 -9.38 21.22 15.94
C SER A 164 -9.68 20.71 17.35
N GLU A 165 -9.83 21.62 18.31
CA GLU A 165 -10.23 21.31 19.70
C GLU A 165 -11.71 20.89 19.77
N LEU A 166 -12.04 19.70 19.29
CA LEU A 166 -13.39 19.16 19.41
C LEU A 166 -13.52 18.38 20.71
N THR A 167 -14.61 18.66 21.44
CA THR A 167 -14.96 17.93 22.66
C THR A 167 -15.29 16.48 22.29
N ILE A 168 -14.63 15.51 22.95
CA ILE A 168 -14.85 14.07 22.74
C ILE A 168 -16.34 13.70 22.80
N GLU A 169 -17.10 14.37 23.67
CA GLU A 169 -18.54 14.20 23.86
C GLU A 169 -19.37 14.45 22.56
N LYS A 170 -18.99 15.45 21.75
CA LYS A 170 -19.67 15.73 20.48
C LYS A 170 -19.33 14.69 19.40
N LEU A 171 -18.18 14.03 19.49
CA LEU A 171 -17.73 13.00 18.55
C LEU A 171 -18.24 11.60 18.91
N GLU A 172 -18.74 11.40 20.13
CA GLU A 172 -19.40 10.15 20.54
C GLU A 172 -20.89 10.14 20.22
N GLU A 173 -21.52 11.30 20.11
CA GLU A 173 -22.93 11.45 19.72
C GLU A 173 -23.14 11.26 18.20
N VAL A 174 -22.11 11.53 17.39
CA VAL A 174 -22.09 11.20 15.96
C VAL A 174 -21.73 9.72 15.82
N GLY A 175 -22.69 8.92 15.34
CA GLY A 175 -22.56 7.46 15.25
C GLY A 175 -21.34 6.98 14.46
N SER A 176 -20.89 5.75 14.77
CA SER A 176 -19.69 5.11 14.21
C SER A 176 -19.73 4.86 12.69
N ASP A 177 -20.87 5.01 12.03
CA ASP A 177 -20.99 4.76 10.59
C ASP A 177 -20.53 5.99 9.80
N SER A 178 -19.22 6.06 9.57
CA SER A 178 -18.62 7.01 8.64
C SER A 178 -18.81 6.52 7.21
N GLU A 179 -19.69 7.16 6.44
CA GLU A 179 -19.90 6.84 5.02
C GLU A 179 -18.58 6.96 4.22
N ILE A 180 -17.72 7.90 4.62
CA ILE A 180 -16.41 8.09 4.00
C ILE A 180 -15.45 6.94 4.32
N GLU A 181 -15.48 6.38 5.54
CA GLU A 181 -14.67 5.23 5.89
C GLU A 181 -15.03 4.01 5.05
N ALA A 182 -16.32 3.68 4.97
CA ALA A 182 -16.80 2.54 4.18
C ALA A 182 -16.42 2.69 2.70
N HIS A 183 -16.54 3.90 2.16
CA HIS A 183 -16.20 4.19 0.79
C HIS A 183 -14.69 4.10 0.53
N LEU A 184 -13.84 4.69 1.38
CA LEU A 184 -12.38 4.60 1.27
C LEU A 184 -11.88 3.16 1.40
N LEU A 185 -12.47 2.35 2.29
CA LEU A 185 -12.15 0.93 2.39
C LEU A 185 -12.53 0.15 1.13
N GLY A 186 -13.65 0.50 0.50
CA GLY A 186 -14.06 -0.04 -0.79
C GLY A 186 -13.05 0.28 -1.90
N SER A 187 -12.64 1.55 -2.00
CA SER A 187 -11.64 1.99 -2.98
C SER A 187 -10.27 1.36 -2.73
N LEU A 188 -9.84 1.26 -1.46
CA LEU A 188 -8.62 0.54 -1.08
C LEU A 188 -8.63 -0.91 -1.54
N ARG A 189 -9.73 -1.63 -1.31
CA ARG A 189 -9.85 -3.03 -1.72
C ARG A 189 -9.75 -3.18 -3.24
N GLY A 190 -10.40 -2.28 -4.00
CA GLY A 190 -10.32 -2.28 -5.47
C GLY A 190 -8.90 -2.02 -5.96
N LEU A 191 -8.19 -1.07 -5.34
CA LEU A 191 -6.80 -0.76 -5.67
C LEU A 191 -5.84 -1.90 -5.30
N ASP A 192 -6.01 -2.51 -4.12
CA ASP A 192 -5.22 -3.67 -3.69
C ASP A 192 -5.36 -4.82 -4.70
N GLU A 193 -6.59 -5.16 -5.14
CA GLU A 193 -6.84 -6.20 -6.15
C GLU A 193 -6.12 -5.90 -7.48
N ILE A 194 -6.11 -4.63 -7.90
CA ILE A 194 -5.45 -4.20 -9.14
C ILE A 194 -3.93 -4.29 -9.00
N VAL A 195 -3.36 -3.83 -7.88
CA VAL A 195 -1.91 -3.87 -7.63
C VAL A 195 -1.41 -5.29 -7.48
N GLU A 196 -2.12 -6.15 -6.75
CA GLU A 196 -1.82 -7.58 -6.65
C GLU A 196 -1.87 -8.24 -8.03
N GLY A 197 -2.87 -7.90 -8.84
CA GLY A 197 -2.97 -8.39 -10.22
C GLY A 197 -1.79 -7.95 -11.10
N MET A 198 -1.31 -6.72 -10.95
CA MET A 198 -0.11 -6.23 -11.66
C MET A 198 1.16 -6.95 -11.20
N GLN A 199 1.33 -7.18 -9.89
CA GLN A 199 2.46 -7.95 -9.34
C GLN A 199 2.44 -9.40 -9.84
N ALA A 200 1.28 -10.04 -9.85
CA ALA A 200 1.15 -11.41 -10.35
C ALA A 200 1.55 -11.54 -11.84
N THR A 201 1.30 -10.50 -12.66
CA THR A 201 1.78 -10.51 -14.05
C THR A 201 3.30 -10.37 -14.17
N GLU A 202 3.95 -9.66 -13.24
CA GLU A 202 5.42 -9.63 -13.17
C GLU A 202 5.99 -10.97 -12.68
N GLU A 203 5.38 -11.62 -11.69
CA GLU A 203 5.84 -12.91 -11.18
C GLU A 203 5.66 -14.06 -12.19
N ALA A 204 4.64 -13.99 -13.05
CA ALA A 204 4.41 -14.93 -14.15
C ALA A 204 5.50 -14.87 -15.23
N ARG A 205 6.46 -13.94 -15.11
CA ARG A 205 7.66 -13.89 -15.94
C ARG A 205 8.46 -15.19 -15.79
N ILE A 206 8.92 -15.73 -16.91
CA ILE A 206 9.84 -16.87 -16.91
C ILE A 206 11.17 -16.41 -16.30
N MET A 207 11.29 -16.63 -14.99
CA MET A 207 12.53 -16.42 -14.26
C MET A 207 13.36 -17.68 -14.36
N VAL A 208 14.62 -17.53 -14.77
CA VAL A 208 15.56 -18.65 -14.77
C VAL A 208 16.05 -18.82 -13.34
N ILE A 209 15.63 -19.93 -12.73
CA ILE A 209 15.88 -20.23 -11.32
C ILE A 209 17.33 -20.69 -11.11
N SER A 210 17.94 -21.28 -12.15
CA SER A 210 19.34 -21.70 -12.12
C SER A 210 20.04 -21.55 -13.46
N TYR A 211 21.33 -21.20 -13.44
CA TYR A 211 22.16 -21.13 -14.65
C TYR A 211 22.19 -22.46 -15.42
N LEU A 212 22.10 -23.59 -14.71
CA LEU A 212 22.08 -24.93 -15.32
C LEU A 212 20.74 -25.23 -16.02
N GLU A 213 19.65 -24.61 -15.58
CA GLU A 213 18.31 -24.81 -16.13
C GLU A 213 18.18 -24.25 -17.55
N GLN A 214 18.81 -23.10 -17.84
CA GLN A 214 18.89 -22.55 -19.20
C GLN A 214 19.57 -23.52 -20.18
N PHE A 215 20.73 -24.08 -19.80
CA PHE A 215 21.42 -25.07 -20.61
C PHE A 215 20.57 -26.32 -20.83
N TYR A 216 19.93 -26.83 -19.77
CA TYR A 216 19.09 -28.02 -19.86
C TYR A 216 17.85 -27.81 -20.74
N THR A 217 17.29 -26.59 -20.73
CA THR A 217 16.17 -26.20 -21.59
C THR A 217 16.59 -26.24 -23.06
N HIS A 218 17.74 -25.64 -23.41
CA HIS A 218 18.28 -25.71 -24.77
C HIS A 218 18.59 -27.15 -25.20
N LEU A 219 19.13 -27.99 -24.30
CA LEU A 219 19.39 -29.40 -24.59
C LEU A 219 18.10 -30.15 -24.93
N LYS A 220 17.04 -30.00 -24.13
CA LYS A 220 15.72 -30.61 -24.39
C LYS A 220 15.15 -30.16 -25.72
N VAL A 221 15.18 -28.86 -25.99
CA VAL A 221 14.68 -28.28 -27.24
C VAL A 221 15.47 -28.84 -28.43
N ALA A 222 16.79 -28.90 -28.34
CA ALA A 222 17.65 -29.44 -29.40
C ALA A 222 17.38 -30.93 -29.66
N ILE A 223 17.16 -31.74 -28.62
CA ILE A 223 16.84 -33.16 -28.77
C ILE A 223 15.48 -33.35 -29.44
N ILE A 224 14.44 -32.63 -28.98
CA ILE A 224 13.09 -32.72 -29.56
C ILE A 224 13.11 -32.26 -31.02
N PHE A 225 13.78 -31.14 -31.31
CA PHE A 225 13.89 -30.61 -32.65
C PHE A 225 14.71 -31.53 -33.56
N GLY A 226 15.80 -32.11 -33.06
CA GLY A 226 16.58 -33.12 -33.77
C GLY A 226 15.77 -34.37 -34.10
N LEU A 227 14.95 -34.86 -33.16
CA LEU A 227 14.04 -35.98 -33.38
C LEU A 227 12.98 -35.64 -34.42
N LEU A 228 12.44 -34.43 -34.39
CA LEU A 228 11.46 -33.95 -35.38
C LEU A 228 12.07 -33.87 -36.78
N LEU A 229 13.30 -33.35 -36.90
CA LEU A 229 14.02 -33.30 -38.18
C LEU A 229 14.40 -34.68 -38.72
N THR A 230 14.74 -35.63 -37.85
CA THR A 230 15.07 -37.00 -38.24
C THR A 230 13.86 -37.92 -38.36
N PHE A 231 12.68 -37.47 -37.94
CA PHE A 231 11.41 -38.20 -38.02
C PHE A 231 11.12 -38.83 -39.40
N PRO A 232 11.26 -38.13 -40.55
CA PRO A 232 11.02 -38.76 -41.85
C PRO A 232 11.97 -39.93 -42.13
N PHE A 233 13.22 -39.85 -41.68
CA PHE A 233 14.21 -40.89 -41.85
C PHE A 233 13.93 -42.10 -40.95
N VAL A 234 13.62 -41.85 -39.68
CA VAL A 234 13.23 -42.91 -38.73
C VAL A 234 11.97 -43.63 -39.21
N LEU A 235 11.00 -42.89 -39.73
CA LEU A 235 9.78 -43.46 -40.30
C LEU A 235 10.09 -44.33 -41.53
N TYR A 236 10.96 -43.88 -42.44
CA TYR A 236 11.39 -44.67 -43.60
C TYR A 236 12.04 -46.00 -43.19
N GLU A 237 12.99 -45.98 -42.24
CA GLU A 237 13.63 -47.21 -41.76
C GLU A 237 12.64 -48.11 -40.98
N ALA A 238 11.70 -47.53 -40.24
CA ALA A 238 10.64 -48.28 -39.57
C ALA A 238 9.71 -49.00 -40.57
N TRP A 239 9.26 -48.32 -41.64
CA TRP A 239 8.46 -48.94 -42.70
C TRP A 239 9.22 -50.03 -43.46
N LYS A 240 10.51 -49.82 -43.69
CA LYS A 240 11.39 -50.83 -44.31
C LYS A 240 11.55 -52.07 -43.43
N PHE A 241 11.67 -51.90 -42.12
CA PHE A 241 11.67 -53.02 -41.16
C PHE A 241 10.35 -53.80 -41.21
N VAL A 242 9.21 -53.10 -41.20
CA VAL A 242 7.89 -53.74 -41.32
C VAL A 242 7.73 -54.45 -42.67
N GLY A 243 8.18 -53.83 -43.76
CA GLY A 243 8.11 -54.38 -45.12
C GLY A 243 8.93 -55.67 -45.32
N ALA A 244 10.01 -55.86 -44.57
CA ALA A 244 10.76 -57.11 -44.57
C ALA A 244 9.93 -58.31 -44.06
N GLY A 245 8.88 -58.05 -43.26
CA GLY A 245 7.92 -59.06 -42.79
C GLY A 245 6.70 -59.27 -43.69
N LEU A 246 6.51 -58.49 -44.76
CA LEU A 246 5.36 -58.58 -45.67
C LEU A 246 5.56 -59.61 -46.78
N TYR A 247 4.47 -60.22 -47.25
CA TYR A 247 4.50 -61.14 -48.39
C TYR A 247 4.89 -60.42 -49.68
N LYS A 248 5.53 -61.15 -50.61
CA LYS A 248 6.06 -60.61 -51.89
C LYS A 248 5.01 -59.84 -52.72
N SER A 249 3.72 -60.15 -52.57
CA SER A 249 2.61 -59.45 -53.25
C SER A 249 2.23 -58.12 -52.60
N GLU A 250 2.50 -57.93 -51.31
CA GLU A 250 2.11 -56.73 -50.53
C GLU A 250 3.23 -55.70 -50.42
N GLN A 251 4.49 -56.11 -50.65
CA GLN A 251 5.66 -55.23 -50.64
C GLN A 251 5.60 -54.10 -51.68
N ARG A 252 4.81 -54.26 -52.75
CA ARG A 252 4.64 -53.25 -53.81
C ARG A 252 3.94 -51.97 -53.31
N TYR A 253 3.15 -52.06 -52.23
CA TYR A 253 2.41 -50.91 -51.68
C TYR A 253 3.24 -50.02 -50.74
N VAL A 254 4.41 -50.49 -50.29
CA VAL A 254 5.26 -49.79 -49.30
C VAL A 254 6.33 -48.89 -49.97
N LEU A 255 6.62 -49.10 -51.25
CA LEU A 255 7.72 -48.44 -52.00
C LEU A 255 7.24 -47.50 -53.13
N THR A 256 5.97 -47.08 -53.13
CA THR A 256 5.46 -46.03 -54.05
C THR A 256 5.44 -44.69 -53.33
#